data_AF-A0ABD5W4E6-F1
#
_entry.id   AF-A0ABD5W4E6-F1
#
_cell.length_a   1.000
_cell.length_b   1.000
_cell.length_c   1.000
_cell.angle_alpha   90.00
_cell.angle_beta   90.00
_cell.angle_gamma   90.00
#
_symmetry.space_group_name_H-M   'P 1'
#
loop_
_entity.id
_entity.type
_entity.pdbx_description
1 polymer ?
#
loop_
_entity_poly.entity_id
_entity_poly.type
_entity_poly.pdbx_seq_one_letter_code
_entity_poly.pdbx_strand_id
1 'polypeptide(L)'
;MTPTASRRTDAVAEDLRNRGFDVTPTEWGTIARGDGSAIAGVDAPLAAVSLRDNRPLTVVSAVANAAHEGCVPVLVAHPQTATEIEALLADPFLLDGRDDGREFVPIEDRIRLSDDTYACLGTAGPVRWTETATRDTDDPPLVLTAGGDRIATLGSVNGLACPGPAASTFRYSYARNDAGRFCLFEDGTPVARYASVSAMRAGGFRPVPLPLVPEHHVRDHGRVARATVVATVDGSDISYRS
;
A
#
# COMPACT_ATOMS: atom_id res chain seq x y z
N MET A 1 -14.79 -13.42 -2.96
CA MET A 1 -13.69 -14.36 -2.73
C MET A 1 -13.75 -15.46 -3.78
N THR A 2 -12.68 -15.73 -4.53
CA THR A 2 -12.66 -16.84 -5.51
C THR A 2 -12.60 -18.20 -4.77
N PRO A 3 -13.18 -19.28 -5.31
CA PRO A 3 -13.25 -20.59 -4.63
C PRO A 3 -11.88 -21.09 -4.13
N THR A 4 -10.81 -20.78 -4.85
CA THR A 4 -9.44 -21.17 -4.51
C THR A 4 -8.86 -20.40 -3.32
N ALA A 5 -9.19 -19.12 -3.17
CA ALA A 5 -8.74 -18.31 -2.02
C ALA A 5 -9.42 -18.76 -0.71
N SER A 6 -10.72 -19.11 -0.79
CA SER A 6 -11.46 -19.71 0.32
C SER A 6 -10.76 -20.98 0.81
N ARG A 7 -10.46 -21.91 -0.11
CA ARG A 7 -9.82 -23.20 0.24
C ARG A 7 -8.46 -23.05 0.93
N ARG A 8 -7.64 -22.08 0.54
CA ARG A 8 -6.34 -21.84 1.21
C ARG A 8 -6.53 -21.32 2.62
N THR A 9 -7.50 -20.42 2.82
CA THR A 9 -7.81 -19.89 4.16
C THR A 9 -8.35 -20.99 5.05
N ASP A 10 -9.20 -21.87 4.52
CA ASP A 10 -9.72 -23.03 5.25
C ASP A 10 -8.60 -23.99 5.66
N ALA A 11 -7.63 -24.24 4.75
CA ALA A 11 -6.46 -25.06 5.05
C ALA A 11 -5.57 -24.45 6.15
N VAL A 12 -5.31 -23.15 6.09
CA VAL A 12 -4.56 -22.43 7.14
C VAL A 12 -5.32 -22.47 8.47
N ALA A 13 -6.63 -22.27 8.46
CA ALA A 13 -7.47 -22.36 9.66
C ALA A 13 -7.44 -23.77 10.28
N GLU A 14 -7.43 -24.82 9.46
CA GLU A 14 -7.28 -26.21 9.91
C GLU A 14 -5.92 -26.47 10.55
N ASP A 15 -4.84 -26.04 9.90
CA ASP A 15 -3.48 -26.18 10.43
C ASP A 15 -3.30 -25.43 11.76
N LEU A 16 -3.84 -24.21 11.88
CA LEU A 16 -3.85 -23.48 13.14
C LEU A 16 -4.64 -24.22 14.24
N ARG A 17 -5.80 -24.83 13.93
CA ARG A 17 -6.52 -25.67 14.89
C ARG A 17 -5.70 -26.88 15.33
N ASN A 18 -5.02 -27.55 14.40
CA ASN A 18 -4.15 -28.69 14.70
C ASN A 18 -2.94 -28.31 15.56
N ARG A 19 -2.50 -27.06 15.49
CA ARG A 19 -1.46 -26.47 16.36
C ARG A 19 -1.98 -26.04 17.74
N GLY A 20 -3.27 -26.20 18.01
CA GLY A 20 -3.89 -25.93 19.31
C GLY A 20 -4.47 -24.52 19.48
N PHE A 21 -4.60 -23.74 18.40
CA PHE A 21 -5.28 -22.46 18.45
C PHE A 21 -6.81 -22.63 18.52
N ASP A 22 -7.49 -21.73 19.23
CA ASP A 22 -8.94 -21.55 19.15
C ASP A 22 -9.27 -20.65 17.96
N VAL A 23 -9.91 -21.21 16.94
CA VAL A 23 -10.05 -20.58 15.62
C VAL A 23 -11.51 -20.20 15.36
N THR A 24 -11.74 -18.90 15.20
CA THR A 24 -13.06 -18.31 14.98
C THR A 24 -13.10 -17.58 13.62
N PRO A 25 -14.05 -17.91 12.72
CA PRO A 25 -14.25 -17.14 11.49
C PRO A 25 -14.84 -15.76 11.78
N THR A 26 -14.49 -14.79 10.96
CA THR A 26 -14.99 -13.40 11.00
C THR A 26 -15.40 -12.95 9.61
N GLU A 27 -15.96 -11.75 9.48
CA GLU A 27 -16.38 -11.21 8.18
C GLU A 27 -15.21 -10.96 7.21
N TRP A 28 -14.01 -10.76 7.72
CA TRP A 28 -12.83 -10.33 6.95
C TRP A 28 -11.67 -11.34 6.98
N GLY A 29 -11.81 -12.44 7.70
CA GLY A 29 -10.78 -13.48 7.84
C GLY A 29 -11.08 -14.46 8.96
N THR A 30 -10.03 -15.10 9.47
CA THR A 30 -10.13 -16.07 10.56
C THR A 30 -9.18 -15.68 11.68
N ILE A 31 -9.69 -15.54 12.91
CA ILE A 31 -8.88 -15.22 14.09
C ILE A 31 -8.54 -16.53 14.81
N ALA A 32 -7.25 -16.75 15.06
CA ALA A 32 -6.71 -17.86 15.83
C ALA A 32 -6.14 -17.33 17.16
N ARG A 33 -6.77 -17.70 18.28
CA ARG A 33 -6.36 -17.30 19.63
C ARG A 33 -5.50 -18.40 20.26
N GLY A 34 -4.37 -18.00 20.82
CA GLY A 34 -3.34 -18.88 21.36
C GLY A 34 -1.98 -18.18 21.36
N ASP A 35 -0.93 -18.89 21.74
CA ASP A 35 0.44 -18.37 21.70
C ASP A 35 0.95 -18.30 20.24
N GLY A 36 0.94 -17.09 19.68
CA GLY A 36 1.43 -16.82 18.32
C GLY A 36 2.95 -16.83 18.16
N SER A 37 3.72 -16.93 19.26
CA SER A 37 5.17 -16.71 19.26
C SER A 37 5.93 -17.68 18.36
N ALA A 38 5.46 -18.93 18.26
CA ALA A 38 6.08 -19.95 17.42
C ALA A 38 5.94 -19.68 15.90
N ILE A 39 4.93 -18.89 15.50
CA ILE A 39 4.65 -18.58 14.09
C ILE A 39 5.17 -17.18 13.74
N ALA A 40 4.94 -16.20 14.61
CA ALA A 40 5.16 -14.78 14.31
C ALA A 40 6.24 -14.11 15.18
N GLY A 41 6.85 -14.84 16.13
CA GLY A 41 7.83 -14.28 17.06
C GLY A 41 7.25 -13.30 18.10
N VAL A 42 5.92 -13.13 18.15
CA VAL A 42 5.22 -12.31 19.13
C VAL A 42 4.01 -13.05 19.70
N ASP A 43 3.80 -12.91 21.01
CA ASP A 43 2.63 -13.46 21.70
C ASP A 43 1.42 -12.55 21.47
N ALA A 44 0.68 -12.83 20.40
CA ALA A 44 -0.60 -12.20 20.07
C ALA A 44 -1.44 -13.16 19.21
N PRO A 45 -2.78 -13.02 19.21
CA PRO A 45 -3.65 -13.76 18.31
C PRO A 45 -3.24 -13.55 16.84
N LEU A 46 -3.49 -14.55 16.00
CA LEU A 46 -3.20 -14.49 14.56
C LEU A 46 -4.48 -14.20 13.79
N ALA A 47 -4.41 -13.36 12.75
CA ALA A 47 -5.51 -13.11 11.84
C ALA A 47 -5.14 -13.62 10.44
N ALA A 48 -5.66 -14.79 10.07
CA ALA A 48 -5.50 -15.36 8.73
C ALA A 48 -6.42 -14.64 7.74
N VAL A 49 -5.83 -13.91 6.80
CA VAL A 49 -6.55 -13.08 5.83
C VAL A 49 -6.16 -13.47 4.42
N SER A 50 -7.16 -13.78 3.58
CA SER A 50 -6.96 -13.92 2.13
C SER A 50 -6.91 -12.56 1.45
N LEU A 51 -5.87 -12.33 0.67
CA LEU A 51 -5.78 -11.13 -0.14
C LEU A 51 -6.54 -11.28 -1.47
N ARG A 52 -7.12 -10.18 -1.93
CA ARG A 52 -7.75 -10.12 -3.26
C ARG A 52 -6.71 -10.13 -4.37
N ASP A 53 -5.62 -9.41 -4.16
CA ASP A 53 -4.47 -9.24 -5.04
C ASP A 53 -3.25 -8.88 -4.18
N ASN A 54 -2.06 -8.86 -4.77
CA ASN A 54 -0.81 -8.55 -4.10
C ASN A 54 -0.39 -7.07 -4.25
N ARG A 55 -1.34 -6.18 -4.58
CA ARG A 55 -1.03 -4.75 -4.70
C ARG A 55 -0.67 -4.17 -3.33
N PRO A 56 0.28 -3.22 -3.23
CA PRO A 56 0.77 -2.75 -1.94
C PRO A 56 -0.33 -2.16 -1.05
N LEU A 57 -1.30 -1.45 -1.63
CA LEU A 57 -2.44 -0.91 -0.88
C LEU A 57 -3.34 -2.02 -0.30
N THR A 58 -3.50 -3.14 -1.02
CA THR A 58 -4.27 -4.30 -0.54
C THR A 58 -3.54 -4.99 0.61
N VAL A 59 -2.23 -5.19 0.48
CA VAL A 59 -1.37 -5.80 1.51
C VAL A 59 -1.38 -4.97 2.78
N VAL A 60 -1.05 -3.67 2.69
CA VAL A 60 -1.00 -2.79 3.88
C VAL A 60 -2.35 -2.66 4.56
N SER A 61 -3.46 -2.65 3.80
CA SER A 61 -4.79 -2.55 4.40
C SER A 61 -5.14 -3.79 5.22
N ALA A 62 -4.79 -4.99 4.73
CA ALA A 62 -4.97 -6.23 5.49
C ALA A 62 -4.13 -6.24 6.77
N VAL A 63 -2.86 -5.81 6.66
CA VAL A 63 -1.94 -5.68 7.78
C VAL A 63 -2.45 -4.68 8.82
N ALA A 64 -2.85 -3.49 8.38
CA ALA A 64 -3.34 -2.43 9.26
C ALA A 64 -4.62 -2.84 9.98
N ASN A 65 -5.58 -3.48 9.29
CA ASN A 65 -6.82 -3.93 9.90
C ASN A 65 -6.57 -5.01 10.96
N ALA A 66 -5.76 -6.03 10.67
CA ALA A 66 -5.43 -7.06 11.65
C ALA A 66 -4.66 -6.47 12.86
N ALA A 67 -3.70 -5.58 12.62
CA ALA A 67 -2.96 -4.90 13.68
C ALA A 67 -3.86 -3.99 14.52
N HIS A 68 -4.83 -3.29 13.93
CA HIS A 68 -5.82 -2.49 14.66
C HIS A 68 -6.62 -3.36 15.65
N GLU A 69 -6.98 -4.58 15.24
CA GLU A 69 -7.63 -5.60 16.07
C GLU A 69 -6.67 -6.30 17.07
N GLY A 70 -5.42 -5.84 17.17
CA GLY A 70 -4.40 -6.40 18.06
C GLY A 70 -3.91 -7.79 17.65
N CYS A 71 -4.15 -8.20 16.41
CA CYS A 71 -3.79 -9.51 15.88
C CYS A 71 -2.59 -9.42 14.93
N VAL A 72 -1.69 -10.40 14.96
CA VAL A 72 -0.64 -10.52 13.95
C VAL A 72 -1.30 -10.87 12.61
N PRO A 73 -1.02 -10.11 11.53
CA PRO A 73 -1.53 -10.46 10.22
C PRO A 73 -0.86 -11.74 9.68
N VAL A 74 -1.66 -12.72 9.27
CA VAL A 74 -1.22 -13.92 8.54
C VAL A 74 -1.81 -13.84 7.13
N LEU A 75 -1.02 -13.37 6.17
CA LEU A 75 -1.45 -13.15 4.80
C LEU A 75 -1.42 -14.47 4.03
N VAL A 76 -2.61 -14.99 3.72
CA VAL A 76 -2.76 -16.24 2.98
C VAL A 76 -2.60 -15.96 1.48
N ALA A 77 -1.52 -16.46 0.90
CA ALA A 77 -1.13 -16.18 -0.47
C ALA A 77 -0.83 -17.45 -1.28
N HIS A 78 -0.87 -17.34 -2.60
CA HIS A 78 -0.29 -18.36 -3.47
C HIS A 78 1.24 -18.27 -3.41
N PRO A 79 1.99 -19.39 -3.45
CA PRO A 79 3.44 -19.39 -3.64
C PRO A 79 4.00 -18.39 -4.68
N GLN A 80 3.35 -18.21 -5.84
CA GLN A 80 3.86 -17.28 -6.86
C GLN A 80 3.71 -15.81 -6.46
N THR A 81 2.66 -15.44 -5.72
CA THR A 81 2.43 -14.07 -5.26
C THR A 81 3.12 -13.76 -3.94
N ALA A 82 3.47 -14.80 -3.16
CA ALA A 82 4.07 -14.66 -1.84
C ALA A 82 5.39 -13.92 -1.87
N THR A 83 6.25 -14.18 -2.87
CA THR A 83 7.56 -13.52 -2.99
C THR A 83 7.44 -11.99 -3.12
N GLU A 84 6.44 -11.49 -3.86
CA GLU A 84 6.21 -10.04 -4.01
C GLU A 84 5.67 -9.42 -2.72
N ILE A 85 4.83 -10.15 -1.97
CA ILE A 85 4.32 -9.71 -0.67
C ILE A 85 5.46 -9.71 0.37
N GLU A 86 6.28 -10.75 0.40
CA GLU A 86 7.46 -10.88 1.26
C GLU A 86 8.43 -9.73 1.03
N ALA A 87 8.71 -9.37 -0.23
CA ALA A 87 9.57 -8.22 -0.55
C ALA A 87 9.04 -6.89 0.00
N LEU A 88 7.72 -6.69 0.00
CA LEU A 88 7.08 -5.49 0.54
C LEU A 88 7.10 -5.45 2.09
N LEU A 89 7.11 -6.61 2.75
CA LEU A 89 7.10 -6.73 4.21
C LEU A 89 8.50 -6.83 4.81
N ALA A 90 9.51 -7.19 4.01
CA ALA A 90 10.91 -7.24 4.43
C ALA A 90 11.39 -5.88 4.98
N ASP A 91 12.46 -5.89 5.77
CA ASP A 91 13.10 -4.64 6.17
C ASP A 91 13.77 -3.97 4.95
N PRO A 92 13.47 -2.70 4.64
CA PRO A 92 12.62 -1.77 5.39
C PRO A 92 11.11 -1.95 5.15
N PHE A 93 10.37 -2.29 6.23
CA PHE A 93 8.93 -2.61 6.17
C PHE A 93 8.08 -1.57 5.43
N LEU A 94 7.38 -2.00 4.38
CA LEU A 94 6.48 -1.20 3.54
C LEU A 94 7.17 -0.02 2.81
N LEU A 95 8.48 -0.08 2.64
CA LEU A 95 9.28 0.88 1.89
C LEU A 95 9.95 0.17 0.70
N ASP A 96 10.25 0.94 -0.35
CA ASP A 96 10.99 0.43 -1.52
C ASP A 96 12.49 0.36 -1.22
N GLY A 97 12.96 1.20 -0.29
CA GLY A 97 14.36 1.26 0.10
C GLY A 97 14.65 2.28 1.21
N ARG A 98 15.90 2.25 1.68
CA ARG A 98 16.46 3.21 2.65
C ARG A 98 17.92 3.52 2.31
N ASP A 99 18.12 4.33 1.28
CA ASP A 99 19.44 4.88 0.97
C ASP A 99 19.68 6.15 1.82
N ASP A 100 19.76 7.32 1.18
CA ASP A 100 19.87 8.64 1.83
C ASP A 100 18.51 9.15 2.37
N GLY A 101 17.65 8.28 2.89
CA GLY A 101 16.27 8.60 3.29
C GLY A 101 15.31 7.45 2.96
N ARG A 102 14.03 7.62 3.30
CA ARG A 102 13.00 6.62 2.93
C ARG A 102 12.66 6.73 1.45
N GLU A 103 12.68 5.61 0.75
CA GLU A 103 12.06 5.47 -0.57
C GLU A 103 10.71 4.77 -0.42
N PHE A 104 9.65 5.34 -0.98
CA PHE A 104 8.29 4.87 -0.78
C PHE A 104 7.78 4.12 -2.02
N VAL A 105 7.09 3.01 -1.77
CA VAL A 105 6.40 2.24 -2.80
C VAL A 105 5.24 3.07 -3.38
N PRO A 106 5.17 3.33 -4.69
CA PRO A 106 4.01 3.99 -5.29
C PRO A 106 2.76 3.10 -5.21
N ILE A 107 1.63 3.67 -4.80
CA ILE A 107 0.33 2.99 -4.72
C ILE A 107 -0.68 3.53 -5.73
N GLU A 108 -1.79 2.80 -5.90
CA GLU A 108 -2.81 3.07 -6.91
C GLU A 108 -3.67 4.30 -6.61
N ASP A 109 -3.59 4.82 -5.39
CA ASP A 109 -4.27 6.03 -4.97
C ASP A 109 -3.72 7.27 -5.65
N ARG A 110 -4.55 8.32 -5.67
CA ARG A 110 -4.31 9.56 -6.39
C ARG A 110 -4.20 10.70 -5.39
N ILE A 111 -3.29 11.62 -5.64
CA ILE A 111 -3.17 12.84 -4.85
C ILE A 111 -4.29 13.80 -5.25
N ARG A 112 -5.24 14.02 -4.35
CA ARG A 112 -6.22 15.10 -4.47
C ARG A 112 -5.56 16.40 -4.02
N LEU A 113 -5.69 17.43 -4.83
CA LEU A 113 -5.13 18.76 -4.60
C LEU A 113 -6.11 19.63 -3.81
N SER A 114 -5.63 20.75 -3.30
CA SER A 114 -6.41 21.70 -2.50
C SER A 114 -7.61 22.30 -3.24
N ASP A 115 -7.64 22.24 -4.57
CA ASP A 115 -8.70 22.77 -5.45
C ASP A 115 -9.65 21.68 -5.98
N ASP A 116 -9.65 20.49 -5.35
CA ASP A 116 -10.42 19.31 -5.74
C ASP A 116 -10.06 18.66 -7.08
N THR A 117 -9.01 19.13 -7.74
CA THR A 117 -8.39 18.41 -8.86
C THR A 117 -7.45 17.32 -8.35
N TYR A 118 -6.92 16.50 -9.26
CA TYR A 118 -5.96 15.45 -8.96
C TYR A 118 -4.64 15.72 -9.66
N ALA A 119 -3.52 15.46 -8.98
CA ALA A 119 -2.19 15.65 -9.55
C ALA A 119 -1.94 14.75 -10.77
N CYS A 120 -1.26 15.31 -11.79
CA CYS A 120 -0.96 14.65 -13.05
C CYS A 120 0.52 14.79 -13.43
N LEU A 121 1.03 13.81 -14.15
CA LEU A 121 2.36 13.82 -14.77
C LEU A 121 2.20 13.97 -16.27
N GLY A 122 3.04 14.80 -16.89
CA GLY A 122 3.21 14.90 -18.35
C GLY A 122 4.37 14.05 -18.90
N THR A 123 4.73 12.98 -18.20
CA THR A 123 5.84 12.08 -18.60
C THR A 123 5.48 10.62 -18.34
N ALA A 124 6.06 9.74 -19.17
CA ALA A 124 5.95 8.29 -19.03
C ALA A 124 7.12 7.65 -18.23
N GLY A 125 8.13 8.42 -17.81
CA GLY A 125 9.30 7.89 -17.09
C GLY A 125 8.97 7.20 -15.75
N PRO A 126 9.90 6.44 -15.14
CA PRO A 126 9.65 5.84 -13.82
C PRO A 126 9.38 6.90 -12.76
N VAL A 127 8.50 6.61 -11.80
CA VAL A 127 8.14 7.48 -10.67
C VAL A 127 8.85 6.99 -9.42
N ARG A 128 9.44 7.92 -8.67
CA ARG A 128 10.08 7.63 -7.39
C ARG A 128 9.72 8.71 -6.36
N TRP A 129 9.36 8.25 -5.17
CA TRP A 129 9.09 9.08 -4.00
C TRP A 129 10.18 8.85 -2.96
N THR A 130 10.86 9.91 -2.56
CA THR A 130 11.96 9.83 -1.59
C THR A 130 11.88 10.97 -0.59
N GLU A 131 12.22 10.70 0.65
CA GLU A 131 12.62 11.75 1.59
C GLU A 131 14.05 12.19 1.32
N THR A 132 14.31 13.48 1.49
CA THR A 132 15.68 14.00 1.47
C THR A 132 16.32 13.79 2.85
N ALA A 133 17.47 13.13 2.95
CA ALA A 133 18.23 13.05 4.20
C ALA A 133 18.68 14.44 4.66
N THR A 134 17.85 15.07 5.48
CA THR A 134 18.22 16.17 6.33
C THR A 134 18.29 15.63 7.75
N ARG A 135 19.49 15.52 8.31
CA ARG A 135 19.73 14.91 9.64
C ARG A 135 19.09 15.67 10.82
N ASP A 136 18.55 16.86 10.55
CA ASP A 136 18.10 17.81 11.57
C ASP A 136 16.57 18.07 11.53
N THR A 137 15.77 17.10 11.08
CA THR A 137 14.30 17.23 11.10
C THR A 137 13.60 15.89 11.27
N ASP A 138 12.55 15.87 12.09
CA ASP A 138 11.62 14.75 12.20
C ASP A 138 10.63 14.70 11.02
N ASP A 139 10.57 15.78 10.24
CA ASP A 139 9.72 15.98 9.05
C ASP A 139 10.60 16.30 7.83
N PRO A 140 11.30 15.31 7.25
CA PRO A 140 12.13 15.53 6.06
C PRO A 140 11.28 15.84 4.83
N PRO A 141 11.75 16.72 3.92
CA PRO A 141 11.06 17.02 2.68
C PRO A 141 10.82 15.78 1.81
N LEU A 142 9.59 15.63 1.34
CA LEU A 142 9.19 14.55 0.43
C LEU A 142 9.31 15.03 -1.02
N VAL A 143 10.08 14.30 -1.82
CA VAL A 143 10.39 14.64 -3.21
C VAL A 143 9.79 13.60 -4.15
N LEU A 144 9.08 14.09 -5.17
CA LEU A 144 8.65 13.29 -6.32
C LEU A 144 9.59 13.52 -7.49
N THR A 145 10.13 12.43 -8.03
CA THR A 145 10.83 12.44 -9.33
C THR A 145 10.09 11.59 -10.35
N ALA A 146 10.15 12.00 -11.61
CA ALA A 146 9.63 11.20 -12.72
C ALA A 146 10.56 11.31 -13.94
N GLY A 147 11.07 10.18 -14.43
CA GLY A 147 12.01 10.17 -15.56
C GLY A 147 13.36 10.84 -15.26
N GLY A 148 13.75 10.94 -13.98
CA GLY A 148 14.96 11.63 -13.53
C GLY A 148 14.74 13.10 -13.15
N ASP A 149 13.63 13.71 -13.57
CA ASP A 149 13.32 15.09 -13.25
C ASP A 149 12.56 15.21 -11.94
N ARG A 150 12.87 16.26 -11.16
CA ARG A 150 12.11 16.62 -9.97
C ARG A 150 10.79 17.26 -10.39
N ILE A 151 9.67 16.66 -9.98
CA ILE A 151 8.33 17.11 -10.33
C ILE A 151 7.72 17.97 -9.23
N ALA A 152 7.86 17.54 -7.98
CA ALA A 152 7.27 18.20 -6.83
C ALA A 152 8.14 18.02 -5.58
N THR A 153 8.01 18.95 -4.64
CA THR A 153 8.59 18.83 -3.30
C THR A 153 7.55 19.30 -2.30
N LEU A 154 7.26 18.44 -1.32
CA LEU A 154 6.39 18.72 -0.19
C LEU A 154 7.25 18.90 1.06
N GLY A 155 6.74 19.68 2.02
CA GLY A 155 7.46 19.94 3.27
C GLY A 155 7.74 18.67 4.08
N SER A 156 6.80 17.72 4.08
CA SER A 156 6.97 16.34 4.55
C SER A 156 5.84 15.46 4.02
N VAL A 157 5.80 14.19 4.42
CA VAL A 157 4.69 13.26 4.12
C VAL A 157 3.34 13.80 4.59
N ASN A 158 3.30 14.65 5.63
CA ASN A 158 2.08 15.28 6.13
C ASN A 158 1.42 16.19 5.09
N GLY A 159 2.17 16.69 4.10
CA GLY A 159 1.63 17.46 2.97
C GLY A 159 0.69 16.65 2.06
N LEU A 160 0.63 15.31 2.21
CA LEU A 160 -0.30 14.44 1.50
C LEU A 160 -1.66 14.29 2.22
N ALA A 161 -1.74 14.67 3.50
CA ALA A 161 -2.97 14.61 4.28
C ALA A 161 -3.98 15.68 3.82
N CYS A 162 -5.24 15.58 4.25
CA CYS A 162 -6.28 16.56 3.89
C CYS A 162 -6.12 17.85 4.72
N PRO A 163 -6.15 19.06 4.11
CA PRO A 163 -6.23 19.33 2.67
C PRO A 163 -4.91 18.99 1.96
N GLY A 164 -5.00 18.31 0.81
CA GLY A 164 -3.82 17.89 0.05
C GLY A 164 -3.00 19.06 -0.51
N PRO A 165 -1.92 18.78 -1.25
CA PRO A 165 -1.00 19.81 -1.73
C PRO A 165 -1.69 20.91 -2.54
N ALA A 166 -1.13 22.12 -2.49
CA ALA A 166 -1.58 23.23 -3.33
C ALA A 166 -1.49 22.83 -4.80
N ALA A 167 -2.47 23.24 -5.61
CA ALA A 167 -2.49 22.90 -7.05
C ALA A 167 -1.23 23.38 -7.79
N SER A 168 -0.65 24.52 -7.38
CA SER A 168 0.61 25.06 -7.90
C SER A 168 1.83 24.18 -7.65
N THR A 169 1.73 23.14 -6.81
CA THR A 169 2.79 22.16 -6.58
C THR A 169 3.05 21.29 -7.81
N PHE A 170 2.04 21.10 -8.66
CA PHE A 170 2.11 20.27 -9.85
C PHE A 170 1.75 21.08 -11.08
N ARG A 171 2.61 21.04 -12.11
CA ARG A 171 2.34 21.69 -13.40
C ARG A 171 1.04 21.19 -14.05
N TYR A 172 0.77 19.90 -13.93
CA TYR A 172 -0.43 19.28 -14.51
C TYR A 172 -1.37 18.77 -13.43
N SER A 173 -2.67 19.00 -13.62
CA SER A 173 -3.73 18.40 -12.82
C SER A 173 -4.87 17.92 -13.70
N TYR A 174 -5.80 17.13 -13.16
CA TYR A 174 -6.99 16.73 -13.88
C TYR A 174 -8.21 16.62 -12.96
N ALA A 175 -9.38 16.86 -13.51
CA ALA A 175 -10.67 16.65 -12.83
C ALA A 175 -11.68 16.02 -13.79
N ARG A 176 -12.75 15.46 -13.24
CA ARG A 176 -13.86 14.94 -14.04
C ARG A 176 -14.90 16.04 -14.19
N ASN A 177 -15.31 16.34 -15.42
CA ASN A 177 -16.41 17.27 -15.66
C ASN A 177 -17.78 16.58 -15.52
N ASP A 178 -18.85 17.37 -15.63
CA ASP A 178 -20.24 16.89 -15.53
C ASP A 178 -20.61 15.84 -16.58
N ALA A 179 -19.96 15.88 -17.75
CA ALA A 179 -20.11 14.88 -18.81
C ALA A 179 -19.28 13.61 -18.56
N GLY A 180 -18.63 13.49 -17.40
CA GLY A 180 -17.82 12.34 -17.01
C GLY A 180 -16.48 12.22 -17.74
N ARG A 181 -16.02 13.26 -18.45
CA ARG A 181 -14.72 13.32 -19.14
C ARG A 181 -13.63 13.80 -18.20
N PHE A 182 -12.42 13.30 -18.38
CA PHE A 182 -11.23 13.77 -17.67
C PHE A 182 -10.71 15.04 -18.36
N CYS A 183 -10.85 16.19 -17.72
CA CYS A 183 -10.26 17.45 -18.14
C CYS A 183 -8.86 17.57 -17.54
N LEU A 184 -7.85 17.72 -18.39
CA LEU A 184 -6.47 17.99 -18.02
C LEU A 184 -6.24 19.50 -17.98
N PHE A 185 -5.55 19.96 -16.95
CA PHE A 185 -5.15 21.35 -16.76
C PHE A 185 -3.62 21.44 -16.73
N GLU A 186 -3.09 22.51 -17.32
CA GLU A 186 -1.70 22.95 -17.19
C GLU A 186 -1.72 24.30 -16.49
N ASP A 187 -1.12 24.39 -15.31
CA ASP A 187 -1.10 25.60 -14.48
C ASP A 187 -2.52 26.21 -14.31
N GLY A 188 -3.51 25.35 -14.07
CA GLY A 188 -4.92 25.72 -13.91
C GLY A 188 -5.69 25.99 -15.20
N THR A 189 -5.04 26.00 -16.36
CA THR A 189 -5.68 26.24 -17.66
C THR A 189 -6.04 24.90 -18.32
N PRO A 190 -7.30 24.67 -18.76
CA PRO A 190 -7.68 23.42 -19.41
C PRO A 190 -7.00 23.28 -20.77
N VAL A 191 -6.27 22.18 -20.98
CA VAL A 191 -5.48 21.94 -22.21
C VAL A 191 -5.93 20.71 -23.01
N ALA A 192 -6.54 19.72 -22.36
CA ALA A 192 -7.00 18.51 -23.04
C ALA A 192 -8.20 17.85 -22.34
N ARG A 193 -8.89 16.96 -23.06
CA ARG A 193 -9.98 16.15 -22.52
C ARG A 193 -9.83 14.70 -22.97
N TYR A 194 -10.00 13.77 -22.05
CA TYR A 194 -9.89 12.34 -22.30
C TYR A 194 -11.15 11.59 -21.88
N ALA A 195 -11.47 10.53 -22.62
CA ALA A 195 -12.59 9.66 -22.30
C ALA A 195 -12.31 8.73 -21.11
N SER A 196 -11.04 8.43 -20.84
CA SER A 196 -10.60 7.50 -19.80
C SER A 196 -9.17 7.81 -19.36
N VAL A 197 -8.75 7.23 -18.24
CA VAL A 197 -7.34 7.27 -17.79
C VAL A 197 -6.41 6.59 -18.80
N SER A 198 -6.85 5.51 -19.46
CA SER A 198 -6.06 4.85 -20.51
C SER A 198 -5.84 5.77 -21.72
N ALA A 199 -6.86 6.52 -22.12
CA ALA A 199 -6.72 7.52 -23.19
C ALA A 199 -5.80 8.67 -22.76
N MET A 200 -5.87 9.11 -21.50
CA MET A 200 -4.96 10.10 -20.93
C MET A 200 -3.51 9.62 -20.99
N ARG A 201 -3.25 8.36 -20.59
CA ARG A 201 -1.93 7.71 -20.66
C ARG A 201 -1.40 7.63 -22.09
N ALA A 202 -2.25 7.26 -23.06
CA ALA A 202 -1.89 7.25 -24.47
C ALA A 202 -1.55 8.66 -25.00
N GLY A 203 -2.10 9.70 -24.40
CA GLY A 203 -1.77 11.11 -24.66
C GLY A 203 -0.52 11.62 -23.92
N GLY A 204 0.22 10.77 -23.21
CA GLY A 204 1.42 11.16 -22.46
C GLY A 204 1.17 11.65 -21.04
N PHE A 205 -0.08 11.63 -20.57
CA PHE A 205 -0.45 12.12 -19.24
C PHE A 205 -0.95 11.00 -18.33
N ARG A 206 -0.56 11.00 -17.06
CA ARG A 206 -1.06 10.00 -16.11
C ARG A 206 -1.21 10.57 -14.71
N PRO A 207 -2.12 10.02 -13.89
CA PRO A 207 -2.21 10.40 -12.48
C PRO A 207 -0.87 10.21 -11.77
N VAL A 208 -0.54 11.12 -10.87
CA VAL A 208 0.57 10.91 -9.91
C VAL A 208 0.12 9.85 -8.90
N PRO A 209 0.84 8.72 -8.76
CA PRO A 209 0.57 7.75 -7.71
C PRO A 209 0.96 8.33 -6.35
N LEU A 210 0.15 8.06 -5.33
CA LEU A 210 0.48 8.41 -3.94
C LEU A 210 1.64 7.50 -3.44
N PRO A 211 2.57 7.98 -2.60
CA PRO A 211 3.52 7.09 -1.93
C PRO A 211 2.84 6.31 -0.80
N LEU A 212 3.16 5.03 -0.64
CA LEU A 212 2.79 4.25 0.53
C LEU A 212 3.57 4.76 1.75
N VAL A 213 2.97 5.61 2.56
CA VAL A 213 3.57 6.12 3.81
C VAL A 213 3.14 5.20 4.96
N PRO A 214 4.03 4.35 5.52
CA PRO A 214 3.62 3.29 6.44
C PRO A 214 2.80 3.79 7.64
N GLU A 215 3.20 4.90 8.24
CA GLU A 215 2.56 5.54 9.39
C GLU A 215 1.16 6.11 9.09
N HIS A 216 0.81 6.37 7.83
CA HIS A 216 -0.54 6.79 7.46
C HIS A 216 -1.54 5.62 7.49
N HIS A 217 -1.05 4.39 7.31
CA HIS A 217 -1.85 3.18 7.22
C HIS A 217 -1.80 2.35 8.51
N VAL A 218 -0.61 2.11 9.07
CA VAL A 218 -0.42 1.36 10.32
C VAL A 218 -0.31 2.36 11.47
N ARG A 219 -1.46 2.71 12.05
CA ARG A 219 -1.56 3.72 13.13
C ARG A 219 -1.45 3.11 14.52
N ASP A 220 -1.91 1.87 14.66
CA ASP A 220 -1.98 1.15 15.93
C ASP A 220 -1.11 -0.11 15.88
N HIS A 221 -0.59 -0.51 17.04
CA HIS A 221 0.12 -1.78 17.24
C HIS A 221 1.21 -2.08 16.20
N GLY A 222 2.06 -1.10 15.85
CA GLY A 222 3.09 -1.25 14.82
C GLY A 222 4.06 -2.43 15.02
N ARG A 223 4.31 -2.86 16.26
CA ARG A 223 5.08 -4.09 16.56
C ARG A 223 4.37 -5.35 16.05
N VAL A 224 3.05 -5.42 16.22
CA VAL A 224 2.22 -6.54 15.75
C VAL A 224 2.12 -6.52 14.23
N ALA A 225 1.97 -5.33 13.63
CA ALA A 225 1.98 -5.19 12.17
C ALA A 225 3.31 -5.65 11.53
N ARG A 226 4.46 -5.34 12.15
CA ARG A 226 5.78 -5.78 11.65
C ARG A 226 6.06 -7.26 11.84
N ALA A 227 5.30 -7.95 12.69
CA ALA A 227 5.35 -9.39 12.87
C ALA A 227 4.50 -10.14 11.83
N THR A 228 4.03 -9.46 10.77
CA THR A 228 3.25 -10.09 9.69
C THR A 228 3.95 -11.33 9.14
N VAL A 229 3.16 -12.36 8.89
CA VAL A 229 3.61 -13.63 8.32
C VAL A 229 2.86 -13.88 7.01
N VAL A 230 3.55 -14.36 5.99
CA VAL A 230 2.96 -14.88 4.76
C VAL A 230 2.79 -16.39 4.88
N ALA A 231 1.54 -16.84 4.83
CA ALA A 231 1.19 -18.25 4.79
C ALA A 231 0.97 -18.69 3.33
N THR A 232 1.76 -19.64 2.86
CA THR A 232 1.59 -20.25 1.53
C THR A 232 1.04 -21.67 1.66
N VAL A 233 0.09 -21.98 0.79
CA VAL A 233 -0.55 -23.31 0.71
C VAL A 233 -0.25 -23.91 -0.66
N ASP A 234 0.46 -25.02 -0.68
CA ASP A 234 0.73 -25.85 -1.86
C ASP A 234 0.25 -27.29 -1.61
N GLY A 235 -0.88 -27.67 -2.22
CA GLY A 235 -1.55 -28.92 -1.90
C GLY A 235 -1.97 -28.97 -0.43
N SER A 236 -1.39 -29.91 0.33
CA SER A 236 -1.58 -30.07 1.78
C SER A 236 -0.52 -29.36 2.62
N ASP A 237 0.55 -28.87 2.00
CA ASP A 237 1.69 -28.33 2.72
C ASP A 237 1.47 -26.83 2.98
N ILE A 238 1.63 -26.45 4.24
CA ILE A 238 1.47 -25.07 4.70
C ILE A 238 2.78 -24.60 5.30
N SER A 239 3.28 -23.48 4.80
CA SER A 239 4.49 -22.83 5.31
C SER A 239 4.21 -21.38 5.68
N TYR A 240 4.83 -20.96 6.78
CA TYR A 240 4.74 -19.62 7.34
C TYR A 240 6.10 -18.95 7.22
N ARG A 241 6.16 -17.75 6.61
CA ARG A 241 7.39 -16.98 6.44
C ARG A 241 7.17 -15.54 6.90
N SER A 242 8.06 -15.05 7.75
CA SER A 242 8.13 -13.66 8.21
C SER A 242 9.04 -12.85 7.31
#